data_AF-A0A2W7A193-F1
#
_entry.id   AF-A0A2W7A193-F1
#
_cell.length_a   1.000
_cell.length_b   1.000
_cell.length_c   1.000
_cell.angle_alpha   90.00
_cell.angle_beta   90.00
_cell.angle_gamma   90.00
#
_symmetry.space_group_name_H-M   'P 1'
#
loop_
_entity.id
_entity.type
_entity.pdbx_description
1 polymer ?
#
loop_
_entity_poly.entity_id
_entity_poly.type
_entity_poly.pdbx_seq_one_letter_code
_entity_poly.pdbx_strand_id
1 'polypeptide(L)'
;MKTYFILYLSLFLFSCSSSSDDNVQELAVPQLTTKEISLDDEGFLKLGGKVTNNGGSQISKVGVIWGTSSNISLDNYATEDKEEMFSSNEDFEFKSKKVFVPSTTYYFRAFAQNSKGISLGNLVSYKYGNVIETFDPTEITTVSAKLNGKFYQPSGNLSYAGFAYGQNPNPTVLDKTVPSVGVIGTMNYSIQLSGLVRNTEYYIRSYTKINDKYYYGEQKKIKTTGYFGPAGGIVAYDKGIVSDGWRYLEISNKDVGRNYATPPFYRFGAAWSNSPVSYLAGTSEKMGDGLSNTDFIISKISGESAAKFCKQHSANGFADWFLPSKEEAIAILTSLSNGGMSLNSGLKTWTSSEVDAQQAFYIYSAGASASQKIGDAVTYPVRRY
;
A
#
# COMPACT_ATOMS: atom_id res chain seq x y z
N MET A 1 -46.04 14.57 113.15
CA MET A 1 -46.72 13.29 112.88
C MET A 1 -46.17 12.77 111.55
N LYS A 2 -45.64 11.54 111.56
CA LYS A 2 -44.92 10.91 110.45
C LYS A 2 -45.89 10.56 109.31
N THR A 3 -45.47 10.74 108.06
CA THR A 3 -45.93 9.91 106.95
C THR A 3 -44.76 9.67 105.99
N TYR A 4 -44.28 8.43 105.95
CA TYR A 4 -43.25 7.95 105.04
C TYR A 4 -43.91 7.53 103.72
N PHE A 5 -43.31 7.89 102.60
CA PHE A 5 -43.64 7.28 101.30
C PHE A 5 -42.41 6.54 100.79
N ILE A 6 -42.53 5.21 100.71
CA ILE A 6 -41.53 4.28 100.20
C ILE A 6 -41.68 4.24 98.68
N LEU A 7 -40.62 4.57 97.93
CA LEU A 7 -40.56 4.34 96.49
C LEU A 7 -39.52 3.25 96.21
N TYR A 8 -39.99 2.14 95.63
CA TYR A 8 -39.18 1.00 95.22
C TYR A 8 -38.29 1.39 94.03
N LEU A 9 -36.97 1.18 94.16
CA LEU A 9 -36.00 1.29 93.07
C LEU A 9 -35.62 -0.13 92.63
N SER A 10 -36.17 -0.58 91.50
CA SER A 10 -35.83 -1.86 90.88
C SER A 10 -34.55 -1.72 90.05
N LEU A 11 -33.47 -2.35 90.50
CA LEU A 11 -32.31 -2.70 89.68
C LEU A 11 -32.68 -3.90 88.80
N PHE A 12 -32.55 -3.75 87.48
CA PHE A 12 -32.33 -4.86 86.56
C PHE A 12 -31.13 -4.53 85.65
N LEU A 13 -30.11 -5.36 85.77
CA LEU A 13 -28.92 -5.39 84.92
C LEU A 13 -29.31 -5.89 83.53
N PHE A 14 -28.92 -5.18 82.48
CA PHE A 14 -28.68 -5.80 81.18
C PHE A 14 -27.26 -5.47 80.71
N SER A 15 -26.46 -6.52 80.74
CA SER A 15 -25.20 -6.70 80.04
C SER A 15 -25.35 -6.29 78.57
N CYS A 16 -24.65 -5.23 78.14
CA CYS A 16 -24.39 -4.98 76.73
C CYS A 16 -22.95 -5.44 76.46
N SER A 17 -22.85 -6.55 75.73
CA SER A 17 -21.61 -7.08 75.20
C SER A 17 -20.91 -6.02 74.36
N SER A 18 -19.65 -5.71 74.68
CA SER A 18 -18.75 -5.02 73.76
C SER A 18 -18.46 -5.94 72.57
N SER A 19 -19.22 -5.77 71.49
CA SER A 19 -18.92 -6.40 70.21
C SER A 19 -19.35 -5.49 69.07
N SER A 20 -18.60 -4.41 68.90
CA SER A 20 -18.43 -3.77 67.62
C SER A 20 -16.93 -3.62 67.44
N ASP A 21 -16.28 -4.69 66.97
CA ASP A 21 -15.08 -4.53 66.15
C ASP A 21 -15.52 -3.74 64.92
N ASP A 22 -15.60 -2.42 65.07
CA ASP A 22 -15.60 -1.50 63.95
C ASP A 22 -14.25 -1.69 63.28
N ASN A 23 -14.19 -2.64 62.36
CA ASN A 23 -13.08 -2.82 61.45
C ASN A 23 -13.04 -1.57 60.57
N VAL A 24 -12.42 -0.50 61.06
CA VAL A 24 -12.19 0.73 60.33
C VAL A 24 -11.29 0.35 59.17
N GLN A 25 -11.90 0.14 58.00
CA GLN A 25 -11.17 -0.20 56.80
C GLN A 25 -10.19 0.94 56.51
N GLU A 26 -8.89 0.66 56.69
CA GLU A 26 -7.85 1.64 56.41
C GLU A 26 -7.90 2.00 54.93
N LEU A 27 -8.19 3.27 54.68
CA LEU A 27 -8.28 3.79 53.32
C LEU A 27 -6.88 3.85 52.72
N ALA A 28 -6.69 3.22 51.57
CA ALA A 28 -5.44 3.14 50.84
C ALA A 28 -5.53 3.84 49.48
N VAL A 29 -4.38 4.01 48.82
CA VAL A 29 -4.37 4.39 47.38
C VAL A 29 -4.94 3.24 46.54
N PRO A 30 -5.42 3.50 45.31
CA PRO A 30 -5.96 2.46 44.44
C PRO A 30 -4.92 1.39 44.07
N GLN A 31 -5.37 0.24 43.58
CA GLN A 31 -4.54 -0.75 42.89
C GLN A 31 -5.11 -0.97 41.49
N LEU A 32 -4.21 -1.06 40.51
CA LEU A 32 -4.58 -1.24 39.11
C LEU A 32 -3.49 -1.93 38.31
N THR A 33 -3.86 -2.41 37.12
CA THR A 33 -2.94 -2.90 36.08
C THR A 33 -3.05 -2.02 34.83
N THR A 34 -1.96 -1.90 34.09
CA THR A 34 -1.94 -1.25 32.77
C THR A 34 -2.34 -2.29 31.73
N LYS A 35 -3.32 -1.96 30.88
CA LYS A 35 -3.72 -2.84 29.76
C LYS A 35 -2.59 -2.92 28.73
N GLU A 36 -2.56 -4.02 27.99
CA GLU A 36 -1.69 -4.14 26.82
C GLU A 36 -2.04 -3.07 25.77
N ILE A 37 -1.01 -2.54 25.12
CA ILE A 37 -1.16 -1.48 24.14
C ILE A 37 -1.34 -2.10 22.75
N SER A 38 -2.35 -1.64 22.02
CA SER A 38 -2.63 -2.04 20.63
C SER A 38 -3.12 -0.84 19.84
N LEU A 39 -3.19 -0.96 18.51
CA LEU A 39 -3.84 0.03 17.65
C LEU A 39 -5.33 -0.29 17.53
N ASP A 40 -6.17 0.74 17.41
CA ASP A 40 -7.53 0.59 16.91
C ASP A 40 -7.58 0.57 15.38
N ASP A 41 -8.78 0.37 14.83
CA ASP A 41 -8.99 0.28 13.37
C ASP A 41 -8.69 1.60 12.65
N GLU A 42 -8.63 2.71 13.39
CA GLU A 42 -8.30 4.05 12.89
C GLU A 42 -6.80 4.39 13.04
N GLY A 43 -5.99 3.51 13.65
CA GLY A 43 -4.55 3.70 13.85
C GLY A 43 -4.15 4.49 15.10
N PHE A 44 -5.08 4.74 16.03
CA PHE A 44 -4.78 5.31 17.34
C PHE A 44 -4.39 4.22 18.34
N LEU A 45 -3.53 4.54 19.31
CA LEU A 45 -3.23 3.60 20.40
C LEU A 45 -4.44 3.49 21.34
N LYS A 46 -4.82 2.26 21.65
CA LYS A 46 -5.70 1.91 22.78
C LYS A 46 -4.86 1.93 24.05
N LEU A 47 -5.15 2.89 24.92
CA LEU A 47 -4.47 3.08 26.20
C LEU A 47 -5.45 2.79 27.32
N GLY A 48 -5.06 2.14 28.41
CA GLY A 48 -6.01 1.96 29.51
C GLY A 48 -5.47 1.19 30.68
N GLY A 49 -6.36 0.94 31.64
CA GLY A 49 -6.05 0.20 32.84
C GLY A 49 -7.26 -0.53 33.41
N LYS A 50 -6.98 -1.46 34.30
CA LYS A 50 -7.98 -2.20 35.07
C LYS A 50 -7.78 -1.95 36.55
N VAL A 51 -8.77 -1.36 37.20
CA VAL A 51 -8.74 -1.05 38.64
C VAL A 51 -9.09 -2.33 39.40
N THR A 52 -8.15 -2.87 40.15
CA THR A 52 -8.32 -4.13 40.90
C THR A 52 -8.81 -3.89 42.32
N ASN A 53 -8.55 -2.71 42.88
CA ASN A 53 -9.03 -2.29 44.20
C ASN A 53 -9.07 -0.75 44.27
N ASN A 54 -10.13 -0.16 44.80
CA ASN A 54 -10.24 1.29 44.97
C ASN A 54 -9.63 1.82 46.28
N GLY A 55 -9.11 0.93 47.13
CA GLY A 55 -8.53 1.27 48.43
C GLY A 55 -9.57 1.75 49.44
N GLY A 56 -10.84 1.39 49.28
CA GLY A 56 -11.94 1.80 50.16
C GLY A 56 -12.47 3.22 49.94
N SER A 57 -11.94 3.96 48.96
CA SER A 57 -12.38 5.31 48.61
C SER A 57 -12.73 5.40 47.13
N GLN A 58 -13.71 6.25 46.78
CA GLN A 58 -14.12 6.44 45.39
C GLN A 58 -12.96 6.95 44.54
N ILE A 59 -12.75 6.32 43.37
CA ILE A 59 -11.86 6.83 42.33
C ILE A 59 -12.41 8.17 41.83
N SER A 60 -11.55 9.17 41.69
CA SER A 60 -11.89 10.48 41.17
C SER A 60 -11.29 10.74 39.79
N LYS A 61 -10.18 10.08 39.44
CA LYS A 61 -9.50 10.26 38.16
C LYS A 61 -8.78 8.99 37.74
N VAL A 62 -8.75 8.73 36.44
CA VAL A 62 -7.95 7.67 35.81
C VAL A 62 -7.21 8.22 34.61
N GLY A 63 -6.12 7.56 34.23
CA GLY A 63 -5.35 7.97 33.06
C GLY A 63 -4.23 7.02 32.68
N VAL A 64 -3.49 7.37 31.64
CA VAL A 64 -2.25 6.71 31.23
C VAL A 64 -1.20 7.77 31.00
N ILE A 65 -0.03 7.58 31.58
CA ILE A 65 1.18 8.35 31.29
C ILE A 65 2.12 7.52 30.40
N TRP A 66 2.89 8.18 29.53
CA TRP A 66 3.88 7.49 28.70
C TRP A 66 5.17 8.28 28.50
N GLY A 67 6.18 7.62 27.95
CA GLY A 67 7.50 8.19 27.69
C GLY A 67 8.39 7.23 26.91
N THR A 68 9.55 7.70 26.47
CA THR A 68 10.54 6.87 25.75
C THR A 68 11.56 6.20 26.67
N SER A 69 11.49 6.48 27.97
CA SER A 69 12.31 5.85 29.01
C SER A 69 11.44 4.92 29.87
N SER A 70 12.02 3.80 30.31
CA SER A 70 11.34 2.82 31.14
C SER A 70 11.12 3.28 32.59
N ASN A 71 11.81 4.33 33.04
CA ASN A 71 11.71 4.90 34.38
C ASN A 71 10.56 5.92 34.55
N ILE A 72 9.50 5.79 33.74
CA ILE A 72 8.35 6.68 33.82
C ILE A 72 7.65 6.61 35.18
N SER A 73 7.35 7.79 35.73
CA SER A 73 6.66 7.98 37.01
C SER A 73 5.81 9.25 36.96
N LEU A 74 5.04 9.53 38.02
CA LEU A 74 4.24 10.75 38.13
C LEU A 74 5.09 12.03 38.25
N ASP A 75 6.37 11.91 38.57
CA ASP A 75 7.30 13.05 38.71
C ASP A 75 8.17 13.24 37.47
N ASN A 76 8.12 12.30 36.53
CA ASN A 76 9.04 12.25 35.39
C ASN A 76 8.32 11.75 34.12
N TYR A 77 7.38 12.56 33.64
CA TYR A 77 6.77 12.46 32.31
C TYR A 77 6.52 13.88 31.76
N ALA A 78 6.50 14.04 30.43
CA ALA A 78 6.17 15.33 29.83
C ALA A 78 4.68 15.64 30.02
N THR A 79 4.30 16.89 30.26
CA THR A 79 2.90 17.26 30.55
C THR A 79 1.91 16.82 29.47
N GLU A 80 2.34 16.79 28.21
CA GLU A 80 1.60 16.33 27.04
C GLU A 80 1.61 14.80 26.84
N ASP A 81 2.42 14.07 27.59
CA ASP A 81 2.54 12.61 27.51
C ASP A 81 1.57 11.88 28.47
N LYS A 82 0.32 12.33 28.46
CA LYS A 82 -0.77 11.68 29.20
C LYS A 82 -2.14 11.80 28.53
N GLU A 83 -3.01 10.85 28.85
CA GLU A 83 -4.47 10.96 28.69
C GLU A 83 -5.12 10.71 30.04
N GLU A 84 -6.16 11.49 30.38
CA GLU A 84 -6.88 11.34 31.65
C GLU A 84 -8.36 11.69 31.52
N MET A 85 -9.18 11.14 32.42
CA MET A 85 -10.60 11.47 32.57
C MET A 85 -11.05 11.34 34.03
N PHE A 86 -12.15 12.00 34.38
CA PHE A 86 -12.87 11.70 35.63
C PHE A 86 -13.56 10.33 35.50
N SER A 87 -13.49 9.51 36.54
CA SER A 87 -14.11 8.17 36.58
C SER A 87 -14.51 7.84 38.01
N SER A 88 -15.54 7.00 38.19
CA SER A 88 -16.15 6.71 39.49
C SER A 88 -16.07 5.25 39.98
N ASN A 89 -15.27 4.37 39.33
CA ASN A 89 -14.73 3.06 39.83
C ASN A 89 -14.69 1.94 38.75
N GLU A 90 -14.14 2.17 37.56
CA GLU A 90 -14.19 1.16 36.48
C GLU A 90 -12.88 0.97 35.71
N ASP A 91 -12.77 -0.16 35.02
CA ASP A 91 -11.80 -0.39 33.95
C ASP A 91 -11.99 0.69 32.88
N PHE A 92 -10.89 1.25 32.40
CA PHE A 92 -10.92 2.39 31.50
C PHE A 92 -10.08 2.14 30.24
N GLU A 93 -10.43 2.86 29.19
CA GLU A 93 -9.73 2.84 27.91
C GLU A 93 -9.84 4.20 27.22
N PHE A 94 -8.78 4.60 26.54
CA PHE A 94 -8.62 5.83 25.77
C PHE A 94 -8.15 5.48 24.37
N LYS A 95 -8.57 6.30 23.42
CA LYS A 95 -7.82 6.48 22.17
C LYS A 95 -6.78 7.57 22.40
N SER A 96 -5.54 7.35 21.97
CA SER A 96 -4.51 8.39 22.05
C SER A 96 -4.87 9.60 21.19
N LYS A 97 -4.72 10.83 21.69
CA LYS A 97 -4.83 12.04 20.85
C LYS A 97 -3.51 12.42 20.20
N LYS A 98 -2.39 11.97 20.77
CA LYS A 98 -1.04 12.24 20.29
C LYS A 98 -0.69 11.40 19.07
N VAL A 99 0.02 12.01 18.12
CA VAL A 99 0.74 11.29 17.06
C VAL A 99 2.09 10.85 17.61
N PHE A 100 2.32 9.54 17.66
CA PHE A 100 3.55 8.97 18.22
C PHE A 100 4.69 8.98 17.21
N VAL A 101 5.93 9.07 17.71
CA VAL A 101 7.12 9.03 16.85
C VAL A 101 7.31 7.60 16.33
N PRO A 102 7.49 7.41 15.01
CA PRO A 102 7.67 6.10 14.39
C PRO A 102 8.93 5.38 14.85
N SER A 103 8.92 4.04 14.77
CA SER A 103 10.05 3.19 15.15
C SER A 103 10.62 3.46 16.55
N THR A 104 9.79 4.04 17.44
CA THR A 104 10.16 4.42 18.81
C THR A 104 9.43 3.52 19.78
N THR A 105 10.16 3.00 20.77
CA THR A 105 9.57 2.25 21.88
C THR A 105 9.07 3.24 22.93
N TYR A 106 7.79 3.14 23.26
CA TYR A 106 7.16 3.88 24.32
C TYR A 106 6.83 2.96 25.49
N TYR A 107 6.93 3.49 26.69
CA TYR A 107 6.59 2.84 27.95
C TYR A 107 5.38 3.53 28.56
N PHE A 108 4.43 2.75 29.05
CA PHE A 108 3.13 3.20 29.50
C PHE A 108 2.86 2.72 30.93
N ARG A 109 2.24 3.58 31.73
CA ARG A 109 1.65 3.20 33.01
C ARG A 109 0.26 3.82 33.13
N ALA A 110 -0.73 2.98 33.41
CA ALA A 110 -2.04 3.43 33.87
C ALA A 110 -1.90 4.06 35.27
N PHE A 111 -2.73 5.04 35.58
CA PHE A 111 -2.85 5.61 36.92
C PHE A 111 -4.30 5.73 37.36
N ALA A 112 -4.54 5.67 38.67
CA ALA A 112 -5.84 5.96 39.28
C ALA A 112 -5.65 6.79 40.55
N GLN A 113 -6.57 7.73 40.78
CA GLN A 113 -6.57 8.65 41.91
C GLN A 113 -7.82 8.43 42.76
N ASN A 114 -7.66 8.41 44.08
CA ASN A 114 -8.75 8.55 45.04
C ASN A 114 -8.40 9.63 46.08
N SER A 115 -9.19 9.74 47.15
CA SER A 115 -8.94 10.71 48.22
C SER A 115 -7.62 10.51 49.00
N LYS A 116 -6.99 9.34 48.89
CA LYS A 116 -5.72 9.01 49.56
C LYS A 116 -4.49 9.24 48.70
N GLY A 117 -4.65 9.29 47.37
CA GLY A 117 -3.55 9.61 46.46
C GLY A 117 -3.71 8.96 45.10
N ILE A 118 -2.59 8.94 44.37
CA ILE A 118 -2.49 8.36 43.03
C ILE A 118 -1.61 7.12 43.11
N SER A 119 -1.99 6.06 42.42
CA SER A 119 -1.14 4.88 42.20
C SER A 119 -0.94 4.61 40.72
N LEU A 120 0.12 3.87 40.40
CA LEU A 120 0.48 3.46 39.05
C LEU A 120 0.32 1.95 38.87
N GLY A 121 -0.12 1.54 37.69
CA GLY A 121 -0.10 0.14 37.27
C GLY A 121 1.30 -0.37 36.88
N ASN A 122 1.35 -1.63 36.44
CA ASN A 122 2.56 -2.24 35.90
C ASN A 122 3.04 -1.53 34.63
N LEU A 123 4.35 -1.59 34.36
CA LEU A 123 4.94 -1.05 33.15
C LEU A 123 4.59 -1.93 31.95
N VAL A 124 4.11 -1.32 30.87
CA VAL A 124 3.92 -1.98 29.56
C VAL A 124 4.69 -1.19 28.52
N SER A 125 5.21 -1.84 27.48
CA SER A 125 5.90 -1.19 26.37
C SER A 125 5.26 -1.50 25.03
N TYR A 126 5.31 -0.55 24.10
CA TYR A 126 4.85 -0.70 22.73
C TYR A 126 5.82 -0.04 21.75
N LYS A 127 6.20 -0.75 20.69
CA LYS A 127 7.02 -0.18 19.60
C LYS A 127 6.09 0.38 18.54
N TYR A 128 6.02 1.71 18.43
CA TYR A 128 5.20 2.36 17.42
C TYR A 128 5.75 2.09 16.02
N GLY A 129 4.88 1.70 15.09
CA GLY A 129 5.25 1.22 13.76
C GLY A 129 5.86 2.28 12.84
N ASN A 130 6.13 1.90 11.59
CA ASN A 130 6.53 2.83 10.54
C ASN A 130 5.33 3.68 10.10
N VAL A 131 5.54 4.98 9.88
CA VAL A 131 4.51 5.89 9.32
C VAL A 131 4.42 5.86 7.81
N ILE A 132 5.38 5.22 7.16
CA ILE A 132 5.44 5.22 5.71
C ILE A 132 6.11 3.95 5.19
N GLU A 133 5.54 3.40 4.13
CA GLU A 133 6.03 2.22 3.45
C GLU A 133 6.21 2.50 1.97
N THR A 134 7.24 1.89 1.39
CA THR A 134 7.51 1.90 -0.06
C THR A 134 7.09 0.55 -0.62
N PHE A 135 6.08 0.54 -1.48
CA PHE A 135 5.69 -0.65 -2.22
C PHE A 135 6.51 -0.78 -3.51
N ASP A 136 6.49 -1.96 -4.11
CA ASP A 136 7.17 -2.19 -5.38
C ASP A 136 6.60 -1.24 -6.45
N PRO A 137 7.46 -0.52 -7.19
CA PRO A 137 7.01 0.28 -8.32
C PRO A 137 6.43 -0.62 -9.41
N THR A 138 5.44 -0.11 -10.12
CA THR A 138 4.73 -0.80 -11.20
C THR A 138 4.80 0.00 -12.48
N GLU A 139 4.33 -0.56 -13.59
CA GLU A 139 4.20 0.16 -14.87
C GLU A 139 5.52 0.87 -15.28
N ILE A 140 6.63 0.15 -15.17
CA ILE A 140 7.97 0.65 -15.46
C ILE A 140 8.18 0.63 -16.98
N THR A 141 8.55 1.78 -17.53
CA THR A 141 8.76 2.00 -18.95
C THR A 141 10.22 2.41 -19.22
N THR A 142 10.51 2.84 -20.45
CA THR A 142 11.83 3.35 -20.82
C THR A 142 12.21 4.61 -20.02
N VAL A 143 11.24 5.45 -19.65
CA VAL A 143 11.50 6.78 -19.07
C VAL A 143 10.56 7.14 -17.93
N SER A 144 9.75 6.21 -17.45
CA SER A 144 8.79 6.43 -16.37
C SER A 144 8.58 5.18 -15.51
N ALA A 145 8.03 5.37 -14.33
CA ALA A 145 7.54 4.30 -13.46
C ALA A 145 6.43 4.84 -12.57
N LYS A 146 5.48 3.98 -12.17
CA LYS A 146 4.49 4.31 -11.16
C LYS A 146 5.01 3.89 -9.79
N LEU A 147 5.19 4.87 -8.91
CA LEU A 147 5.67 4.65 -7.56
C LEU A 147 4.47 4.45 -6.63
N ASN A 148 4.54 3.44 -5.76
CA ASN A 148 3.45 3.05 -4.89
C ASN A 148 3.92 3.05 -3.43
N GLY A 149 3.07 3.49 -2.52
CA GLY A 149 3.39 3.53 -1.11
C GLY A 149 2.15 3.56 -0.24
N LYS A 150 2.38 3.44 1.06
CA LYS A 150 1.33 3.56 2.08
C LYS A 150 1.80 4.48 3.18
N PHE A 151 0.91 5.38 3.59
CA PHE A 151 1.12 6.25 4.73
C PHE A 151 0.24 5.77 5.86
N TYR A 152 0.79 5.80 7.08
CA TYR A 152 0.11 5.36 8.30
C TYR A 152 0.03 6.54 9.25
N GLN A 153 -1.19 6.99 9.52
CA GLN A 153 -1.46 7.98 10.55
C GLN A 153 -2.89 7.78 11.03
N PRO A 154 -3.19 8.17 12.29
CA PRO A 154 -4.57 8.24 12.71
C PRO A 154 -5.44 9.16 11.86
N SER A 155 -6.76 8.93 11.85
CA SER A 155 -7.73 9.72 11.09
C SER A 155 -7.70 11.21 11.49
N GLY A 156 -7.98 12.11 10.52
CA GLY A 156 -8.31 13.52 10.80
C GLY A 156 -7.23 14.58 10.56
N ASN A 157 -5.97 14.23 10.27
CA ASN A 157 -4.92 15.21 9.95
C ASN A 157 -4.44 15.08 8.50
N LEU A 158 -4.34 16.21 7.80
CA LEU A 158 -3.66 16.30 6.51
C LEU A 158 -2.15 16.25 6.72
N SER A 159 -1.50 15.33 6.03
CA SER A 159 -0.04 15.24 5.91
C SER A 159 0.35 15.12 4.44
N TYR A 160 1.65 14.99 4.18
CA TYR A 160 2.19 14.84 2.84
C TYR A 160 3.16 13.66 2.76
N ALA A 161 3.01 12.88 1.69
CA ALA A 161 3.90 11.77 1.37
C ALA A 161 4.42 11.89 -0.07
N GLY A 162 5.68 11.55 -0.29
CA GLY A 162 6.32 11.58 -1.60
C GLY A 162 7.35 10.46 -1.74
N PHE A 163 8.13 10.50 -2.83
CA PHE A 163 9.24 9.57 -3.03
C PHE A 163 10.56 10.32 -3.29
N ALA A 164 11.61 9.87 -2.64
CA ALA A 164 13.00 10.20 -2.95
C ALA A 164 13.56 9.10 -3.86
N TYR A 165 14.32 9.49 -4.87
CA TYR A 165 14.90 8.54 -5.82
C TYR A 165 16.28 8.99 -6.32
N GLY A 166 17.08 8.03 -6.74
CA GLY A 166 18.43 8.29 -7.23
C GLY A 166 19.09 7.03 -7.80
N GLN A 167 20.26 7.18 -8.41
CA GLN A 167 21.05 6.04 -8.92
C GLN A 167 21.97 5.45 -7.84
N ASN A 168 22.07 6.13 -6.69
CA ASN A 168 22.79 5.64 -5.51
C ASN A 168 21.81 5.06 -4.48
N PRO A 169 22.21 4.04 -3.71
CA PRO A 169 21.42 3.53 -2.60
C PRO A 169 21.13 4.59 -1.54
N ASN A 170 20.05 4.37 -0.81
CA ASN A 170 19.51 5.16 0.29
C ASN A 170 19.16 6.61 -0.08
N PRO A 171 18.38 6.86 -1.15
CA PRO A 171 18.01 8.21 -1.54
C PRO A 171 17.24 8.92 -0.42
N THR A 172 17.48 10.22 -0.31
CA THR A 172 16.89 11.13 0.67
C THR A 172 16.21 12.29 -0.03
N VAL A 173 15.56 13.18 0.74
CA VAL A 173 14.97 14.41 0.18
C VAL A 173 16.01 15.41 -0.36
N LEU A 174 17.31 15.19 -0.12
CA LEU A 174 18.40 15.99 -0.70
C LEU A 174 18.80 15.51 -2.11
N ASP A 175 18.32 14.33 -2.52
CA ASP A 175 18.48 13.79 -3.87
C ASP A 175 17.36 14.33 -4.78
N LYS A 176 16.88 13.50 -5.72
CA LYS A 176 15.69 13.83 -6.50
C LYS A 176 14.45 13.41 -5.74
N THR A 177 13.44 14.27 -5.78
CA THR A 177 12.11 13.99 -5.21
C THR A 177 11.03 14.18 -6.26
N VAL A 178 9.90 13.51 -6.07
CA VAL A 178 8.65 13.83 -6.77
C VAL A 178 7.79 14.74 -5.89
N PRO A 179 6.91 15.58 -6.47
CA PRO A 179 5.96 16.36 -5.69
C PRO A 179 5.15 15.46 -4.75
N SER A 180 5.11 15.81 -3.46
CA SER A 180 4.33 15.06 -2.49
C SER A 180 2.83 15.22 -2.70
N VAL A 181 2.08 14.19 -2.34
CA VAL A 181 0.61 14.19 -2.37
C VAL A 181 0.06 14.33 -0.95
N GLY A 182 -1.10 14.97 -0.84
CA GLY A 182 -1.83 15.04 0.43
C GLY A 182 -2.36 13.67 0.82
N VAL A 183 -2.18 13.29 2.09
CA VAL A 183 -2.66 12.04 2.67
C VAL A 183 -3.40 12.33 3.96
N ILE A 184 -4.53 11.66 4.18
CA ILE A 184 -5.36 11.81 5.38
C ILE A 184 -5.61 10.43 5.97
N GLY A 185 -5.17 10.24 7.22
CA GLY A 185 -5.23 8.94 7.88
C GLY A 185 -4.36 7.88 7.20
N THR A 186 -4.70 6.62 7.43
CA THR A 186 -3.98 5.48 6.84
C THR A 186 -4.49 5.21 5.42
N MET A 187 -3.66 5.44 4.41
CA MET A 187 -4.05 5.26 3.01
C MET A 187 -2.88 4.89 2.10
N ASN A 188 -3.22 4.20 1.00
CA ASN A 188 -2.29 3.99 -0.11
C ASN A 188 -2.21 5.28 -0.95
N TYR A 189 -1.05 5.54 -1.53
CA TYR A 189 -0.84 6.62 -2.49
C TYR A 189 0.07 6.16 -3.62
N SER A 190 -0.04 6.82 -4.77
CA SER A 190 0.80 6.54 -5.94
C SER A 190 1.15 7.82 -6.69
N ILE A 191 2.34 7.85 -7.29
CA ILE A 191 2.84 8.99 -8.07
C ILE A 191 3.46 8.46 -9.36
N GLN A 192 3.08 9.04 -10.50
CA GLN A 192 3.73 8.77 -11.77
C GLN A 192 5.05 9.54 -11.85
N LEU A 193 6.18 8.82 -11.82
CA LEU A 193 7.51 9.39 -12.07
C LEU A 193 7.81 9.35 -13.57
N SER A 194 8.26 10.46 -14.13
CA SER A 194 8.69 10.62 -15.53
C SER A 194 10.10 11.18 -15.61
N GLY A 195 10.69 11.21 -16.82
CA GLY A 195 12.02 11.78 -17.05
C GLY A 195 13.17 10.89 -16.55
N LEU A 196 12.93 9.59 -16.38
CA LEU A 196 13.98 8.62 -16.11
C LEU A 196 14.83 8.36 -17.35
N VAL A 197 16.08 7.93 -17.15
CA VAL A 197 16.96 7.51 -18.25
C VAL A 197 16.66 6.05 -18.59
N ARG A 198 16.61 5.70 -19.88
CA ARG A 198 16.39 4.31 -20.35
C ARG A 198 17.48 3.35 -19.88
N ASN A 199 17.12 2.07 -19.71
CA ASN A 199 18.05 1.00 -19.30
C ASN A 199 18.92 1.39 -18.08
N THR A 200 18.33 2.03 -17.08
CA THR A 200 19.04 2.61 -15.93
C THR A 200 18.42 2.13 -14.63
N GLU A 201 19.27 1.73 -13.68
CA GLU A 201 18.83 1.36 -12.33
C GLU A 201 18.59 2.60 -11.46
N TYR A 202 17.51 2.55 -10.67
CA TYR A 202 17.17 3.55 -9.66
C TYR A 202 16.79 2.88 -8.34
N TYR A 203 17.16 3.55 -7.25
CA TYR A 203 16.70 3.27 -5.90
C TYR A 203 15.62 4.29 -5.54
N ILE A 204 14.58 3.82 -4.84
CA ILE A 204 13.38 4.60 -4.51
C ILE A 204 13.02 4.36 -3.05
N ARG A 205 12.65 5.43 -2.35
CA ARG A 205 12.11 5.38 -0.98
C ARG A 205 10.96 6.35 -0.86
N SER A 206 9.84 5.89 -0.32
CA SER A 206 8.80 6.76 0.20
C SER A 206 9.36 7.66 1.30
N TYR A 207 8.89 8.90 1.40
CA TYR A 207 9.22 9.80 2.52
C TYR A 207 8.02 10.62 2.98
N THR A 208 8.05 11.01 4.25
CA THR A 208 7.12 11.97 4.86
C THR A 208 7.88 12.83 5.86
N LYS A 209 7.39 14.03 6.14
CA LYS A 209 7.94 14.93 7.15
C LYS A 209 6.95 15.03 8.30
N ILE A 210 7.40 14.70 9.52
CA ILE A 210 6.64 14.90 10.75
C ILE A 210 7.46 15.83 11.63
N ASN A 211 6.89 16.99 11.98
CA ASN A 211 7.61 18.12 12.59
C ASN A 211 8.82 18.48 11.70
N ASP A 212 10.04 18.53 12.24
CA ASP A 212 11.26 18.86 11.49
C ASP A 212 12.07 17.65 11.01
N LYS A 213 11.53 16.43 11.13
CA LYS A 213 12.24 15.19 10.79
C LYS A 213 11.59 14.46 9.61
N TYR A 214 12.42 13.96 8.72
CA TYR A 214 12.02 13.08 7.62
C TYR A 214 12.06 11.62 8.04
N TYR A 215 11.02 10.89 7.65
CA TYR A 215 10.88 9.45 7.82
C TYR A 215 10.81 8.83 6.44
N TYR A 216 11.46 7.68 6.29
CA TYR A 216 11.59 7.02 5.01
C TYR A 216 11.10 5.59 5.11
N GLY A 217 10.45 5.13 4.05
CA GLY A 217 10.12 3.73 3.89
C GLY A 217 11.35 2.90 3.53
N GLU A 218 11.12 1.59 3.44
CA GLU A 218 12.10 0.64 2.90
C GLU A 218 12.53 1.03 1.48
N GLN A 219 13.75 0.65 1.12
CA GLN A 219 14.26 0.91 -0.22
C GLN A 219 13.74 -0.12 -1.22
N LYS A 220 13.28 0.37 -2.37
CA LYS A 220 13.00 -0.44 -3.57
C LYS A 220 13.98 -0.10 -4.69
N LYS A 221 14.16 -1.04 -5.62
CA LYS A 221 15.01 -0.89 -6.80
C LYS A 221 14.19 -1.17 -8.05
N ILE A 222 14.40 -0.37 -9.09
CA ILE A 222 13.88 -0.62 -10.44
C ILE A 222 15.01 -0.50 -11.47
N LYS A 223 14.78 -1.08 -12.64
CA LYS A 223 15.56 -0.82 -13.84
C LYS A 223 14.59 -0.42 -14.94
N THR A 224 14.75 0.78 -15.50
CA THR A 224 13.93 1.22 -16.64
C THR A 224 14.13 0.29 -17.84
N THR A 225 13.09 0.16 -18.66
CA THR A 225 13.09 -0.72 -19.82
C THR A 225 13.86 -0.10 -21.00
N GLY A 226 13.74 -0.65 -22.21
CA GLY A 226 14.46 -0.21 -23.40
C GLY A 226 15.80 -0.90 -23.63
N TYR A 227 16.01 -2.06 -22.99
CA TYR A 227 17.13 -2.96 -23.21
C TYR A 227 16.71 -4.20 -24.01
N PHE A 228 17.67 -4.94 -24.56
CA PHE A 228 17.39 -6.19 -25.26
C PHE A 228 17.04 -7.31 -24.28
N GLY A 229 15.89 -7.94 -24.50
CA GLY A 229 15.43 -9.09 -23.73
C GLY A 229 16.12 -10.40 -24.17
N PRO A 230 15.82 -11.51 -23.50
CA PRO A 230 16.45 -12.80 -23.76
C PRO A 230 16.17 -13.34 -25.17
N ALA A 231 15.05 -12.96 -25.79
CA ALA A 231 14.74 -13.37 -27.15
C ALA A 231 15.31 -12.42 -28.23
N GLY A 232 16.08 -11.41 -27.82
CA GLY A 232 16.68 -10.40 -28.71
C GLY A 232 15.72 -9.29 -29.12
N GLY A 233 14.49 -9.28 -28.60
CA GLY A 233 13.55 -8.17 -28.74
C GLY A 233 13.86 -7.06 -27.75
N ILE A 234 13.05 -6.00 -27.74
CA ILE A 234 13.17 -4.89 -26.79
C ILE A 234 12.18 -5.13 -25.65
N VAL A 235 12.68 -5.21 -24.42
CA VAL A 235 11.81 -5.12 -23.24
C VAL A 235 11.30 -3.70 -23.18
N ALA A 236 10.00 -3.50 -23.42
CA ALA A 236 9.40 -2.17 -23.48
C ALA A 236 8.58 -1.85 -22.23
N TYR A 237 8.08 -2.86 -21.53
CA TYR A 237 7.26 -2.68 -20.34
C TYR A 237 7.62 -3.71 -19.28
N ASP A 238 7.74 -3.25 -18.04
CA ASP A 238 7.90 -4.07 -16.84
C ASP A 238 6.75 -3.75 -15.89
N LYS A 239 5.91 -4.75 -15.60
CA LYS A 239 4.76 -4.66 -14.70
C LYS A 239 5.19 -4.32 -13.26
N GLY A 240 6.46 -4.57 -12.91
CA GLY A 240 7.06 -4.37 -11.60
C GLY A 240 6.97 -5.61 -10.69
N ILE A 241 5.86 -6.32 -10.78
CA ILE A 241 5.59 -7.56 -10.04
C ILE A 241 5.23 -8.69 -11.00
N VAL A 242 5.55 -9.93 -10.60
CA VAL A 242 5.06 -11.11 -11.31
C VAL A 242 3.63 -11.39 -10.86
N SER A 243 2.68 -11.22 -11.76
CA SER A 243 1.28 -11.60 -11.56
C SER A 243 0.68 -12.07 -12.87
N ASP A 244 -0.28 -12.98 -12.81
CA ASP A 244 -0.86 -13.64 -14.00
C ASP A 244 0.20 -14.43 -14.81
N GLY A 245 1.29 -14.85 -14.15
CA GLY A 245 2.36 -15.67 -14.73
C GLY A 245 3.40 -14.91 -15.55
N TRP A 246 3.41 -13.57 -15.54
CA TRP A 246 4.40 -12.77 -16.28
C TRP A 246 4.70 -11.44 -15.58
N ARG A 247 5.78 -10.79 -16.02
CA ARG A 247 6.18 -9.44 -15.56
C ARG A 247 6.58 -8.53 -16.71
N TYR A 248 7.27 -9.06 -17.73
CA TYR A 248 7.83 -8.25 -18.82
C TYR A 248 7.03 -8.40 -20.11
N LEU A 249 6.99 -7.33 -20.91
CA LEU A 249 6.64 -7.40 -22.33
C LEU A 249 7.87 -7.09 -23.18
N GLU A 250 8.25 -8.07 -23.99
CA GLU A 250 9.33 -7.98 -24.96
C GLU A 250 8.73 -7.98 -26.37
N ILE A 251 9.01 -6.93 -27.15
CA ILE A 251 8.57 -6.80 -28.54
C ILE A 251 9.71 -7.11 -29.50
N SER A 252 9.42 -7.85 -30.57
CA SER A 252 10.40 -8.08 -31.63
C SER A 252 10.78 -6.76 -32.32
N ASN A 253 12.05 -6.61 -32.68
CA ASN A 253 12.50 -5.45 -33.47
C ASN A 253 12.12 -5.57 -34.95
N LYS A 254 11.70 -6.75 -35.41
CA LYS A 254 11.30 -7.06 -36.78
C LYS A 254 9.81 -7.34 -36.84
N ASP A 255 9.18 -6.78 -37.87
CA ASP A 255 7.83 -7.12 -38.24
C ASP A 255 7.75 -8.50 -38.91
N VAL A 256 6.57 -9.11 -38.85
CA VAL A 256 6.26 -10.40 -39.47
C VAL A 256 5.13 -10.26 -40.47
N GLY A 257 5.09 -11.19 -41.42
CA GLY A 257 4.05 -11.24 -42.44
C GLY A 257 4.57 -11.83 -43.75
N ARG A 258 3.79 -11.61 -44.81
CA ARG A 258 4.23 -11.90 -46.19
C ARG A 258 5.34 -10.93 -46.58
N ASN A 259 6.39 -11.46 -47.21
CA ASN A 259 7.46 -10.64 -47.75
C ASN A 259 7.05 -10.07 -49.11
N TYR A 260 6.82 -8.76 -49.17
CA TYR A 260 6.71 -8.05 -50.43
C TYR A 260 8.12 -7.61 -50.83
N ALA A 261 8.72 -8.37 -51.74
CA ALA A 261 10.08 -8.10 -52.23
C ALA A 261 10.09 -7.23 -53.50
N THR A 262 8.93 -6.85 -54.03
CA THR A 262 8.79 -6.11 -55.28
C THR A 262 8.19 -4.71 -55.08
N PRO A 263 8.65 -3.68 -55.82
CA PRO A 263 8.10 -2.34 -55.76
C PRO A 263 6.56 -2.28 -55.92
N PRO A 264 5.88 -1.35 -55.24
CA PRO A 264 6.44 -0.26 -54.44
C PRO A 264 6.66 -0.61 -52.96
N PHE A 265 6.37 -1.84 -52.53
CA PHE A 265 6.35 -2.21 -51.12
C PHE A 265 7.53 -3.12 -50.78
N TYR A 266 8.57 -2.57 -50.15
CA TYR A 266 9.64 -3.34 -49.50
C TYR A 266 9.32 -3.52 -48.01
N ARG A 267 8.39 -4.41 -47.69
CA ARG A 267 7.96 -4.62 -46.29
C ARG A 267 7.43 -6.02 -46.05
N PHE A 268 7.47 -6.44 -44.78
CA PHE A 268 6.58 -7.49 -44.30
C PHE A 268 5.19 -6.89 -44.05
N GLY A 269 4.15 -7.67 -44.33
CA GLY A 269 2.78 -7.25 -44.07
C GLY A 269 1.89 -8.44 -43.80
N ALA A 270 0.99 -8.29 -42.84
CA ALA A 270 -0.01 -9.29 -42.54
C ALA A 270 -1.39 -8.64 -42.47
N ALA A 271 -2.39 -9.27 -43.09
CA ALA A 271 -3.78 -8.97 -42.82
C ALA A 271 -4.15 -9.48 -41.43
N TRP A 272 -5.02 -8.75 -40.73
CA TRP A 272 -5.59 -9.24 -39.48
C TRP A 272 -6.42 -10.51 -39.75
N SER A 273 -7.19 -10.49 -40.84
CA SER A 273 -7.89 -11.64 -41.43
C SER A 273 -7.87 -11.54 -42.96
N ASN A 274 -7.62 -12.65 -43.67
CA ASN A 274 -7.60 -12.70 -45.14
C ASN A 274 -8.99 -12.83 -45.80
N SER A 275 -10.07 -12.92 -45.02
CA SER A 275 -11.45 -12.98 -45.51
C SER A 275 -12.36 -12.26 -44.50
N PRO A 276 -13.50 -11.66 -44.91
CA PRO A 276 -14.46 -11.11 -43.95
C PRO A 276 -14.94 -12.23 -43.03
N VAL A 277 -14.46 -12.21 -41.80
CA VAL A 277 -14.89 -13.11 -40.73
C VAL A 277 -16.08 -12.49 -40.03
N SER A 278 -17.00 -13.33 -39.56
CA SER A 278 -17.99 -12.88 -38.58
C SER A 278 -17.27 -12.31 -37.36
N TYR A 279 -17.94 -11.41 -36.65
CA TYR A 279 -17.42 -10.85 -35.41
C TYR A 279 -16.96 -11.96 -34.44
N LEU A 280 -15.67 -11.94 -34.10
CA LEU A 280 -14.98 -12.83 -33.20
C LEU A 280 -15.08 -12.28 -31.77
N ALA A 281 -16.29 -12.35 -31.19
CA ALA A 281 -16.63 -11.82 -29.85
C ALA A 281 -15.80 -12.37 -28.66
N GLY A 282 -14.82 -13.23 -28.90
CA GLY A 282 -13.92 -13.80 -27.88
C GLY A 282 -12.59 -13.06 -27.71
N THR A 283 -12.28 -12.04 -28.51
CA THR A 283 -11.09 -11.22 -28.27
C THR A 283 -11.35 -10.12 -27.25
N SER A 284 -10.33 -9.78 -26.45
CA SER A 284 -10.36 -8.74 -25.42
C SER A 284 -9.31 -7.65 -25.68
N GLU A 285 -9.51 -6.47 -25.12
CA GLU A 285 -8.58 -5.34 -25.23
C GLU A 285 -7.51 -5.32 -24.13
N LYS A 286 -7.74 -6.07 -23.05
CA LYS A 286 -7.06 -5.89 -21.77
C LYS A 286 -5.59 -6.28 -21.79
N MET A 287 -4.82 -5.65 -20.90
CA MET A 287 -3.44 -5.99 -20.63
C MET A 287 -3.32 -7.47 -20.21
N GLY A 288 -2.48 -8.24 -20.88
CA GLY A 288 -2.29 -9.67 -20.62
C GLY A 288 -3.14 -10.62 -21.47
N ASP A 289 -4.10 -10.12 -22.25
CA ASP A 289 -4.99 -10.96 -23.07
C ASP A 289 -4.44 -11.26 -24.48
N GLY A 290 -3.30 -10.69 -24.89
CA GLY A 290 -2.82 -10.84 -26.27
C GLY A 290 -2.54 -12.29 -26.67
N LEU A 291 -2.01 -13.10 -25.75
CA LEU A 291 -1.75 -14.52 -25.99
C LEU A 291 -3.05 -15.31 -26.19
N SER A 292 -4.02 -15.19 -25.28
CA SER A 292 -5.31 -15.89 -25.38
C SER A 292 -6.10 -15.43 -26.60
N ASN A 293 -6.08 -14.14 -26.92
CA ASN A 293 -6.67 -13.61 -28.15
C ASN A 293 -6.00 -14.22 -29.39
N THR A 294 -4.66 -14.28 -29.43
CA THR A 294 -3.91 -14.83 -30.56
C THR A 294 -4.29 -16.29 -30.82
N ASP A 295 -4.33 -17.10 -29.77
CA ASP A 295 -4.72 -18.51 -29.87
C ASP A 295 -6.19 -18.65 -30.30
N PHE A 296 -7.08 -17.80 -29.80
CA PHE A 296 -8.48 -17.77 -30.22
C PHE A 296 -8.63 -17.40 -31.69
N ILE A 297 -7.95 -16.35 -32.17
CA ILE A 297 -7.98 -15.94 -33.59
C ILE A 297 -7.51 -17.08 -34.50
N ILE A 298 -6.39 -17.74 -34.15
CA ILE A 298 -5.86 -18.88 -34.91
C ILE A 298 -6.87 -20.04 -34.96
N SER A 299 -7.66 -20.24 -33.91
CA SER A 299 -8.70 -21.27 -33.89
C SER A 299 -9.91 -20.97 -34.77
N LYS A 300 -10.13 -19.68 -35.14
CA LYS A 300 -11.30 -19.21 -35.89
C LYS A 300 -11.00 -18.86 -37.34
N ILE A 301 -9.79 -18.39 -37.62
CA ILE A 301 -9.37 -17.94 -38.95
C ILE A 301 -8.54 -19.03 -39.61
N SER A 302 -9.05 -19.58 -40.70
CA SER A 302 -8.27 -20.46 -41.57
C SER A 302 -7.30 -19.66 -42.45
N GLY A 303 -6.13 -20.22 -42.73
CA GLY A 303 -5.11 -19.58 -43.57
C GLY A 303 -4.09 -18.72 -42.80
N GLU A 304 -3.51 -17.73 -43.47
CA GLU A 304 -2.56 -16.78 -42.89
C GLU A 304 -3.30 -15.64 -42.18
N SER A 305 -2.73 -15.15 -41.08
CA SER A 305 -3.21 -13.98 -40.33
C SER A 305 -2.06 -13.37 -39.52
N ALA A 306 -2.19 -12.10 -39.13
CA ALA A 306 -1.23 -11.44 -38.24
C ALA A 306 -0.97 -12.27 -36.96
N ALA A 307 -2.03 -12.81 -36.34
CA ALA A 307 -1.93 -13.69 -35.18
C ALA A 307 -1.08 -14.94 -35.46
N LYS A 308 -1.30 -15.59 -36.61
CA LYS A 308 -0.57 -16.80 -37.00
C LYS A 308 0.90 -16.50 -37.30
N PHE A 309 1.19 -15.40 -38.00
CA PHE A 309 2.57 -14.99 -38.25
C PHE A 309 3.33 -14.69 -36.95
N CYS A 310 2.68 -14.03 -35.97
CA CYS A 310 3.27 -13.85 -34.65
C CYS A 310 3.53 -15.19 -33.95
N LYS A 311 2.56 -16.10 -33.95
CA LYS A 311 2.70 -17.42 -33.29
C LYS A 311 3.75 -18.32 -33.93
N GLN A 312 4.01 -18.15 -35.23
CA GLN A 312 5.06 -18.88 -35.96
C GLN A 312 6.44 -18.22 -35.84
N HIS A 313 6.51 -17.00 -35.30
CA HIS A 313 7.78 -16.32 -35.09
C HIS A 313 8.62 -17.06 -34.04
N SER A 314 9.92 -17.17 -34.32
CA SER A 314 10.89 -17.62 -33.33
C SER A 314 12.16 -16.78 -33.42
N ALA A 315 12.76 -16.50 -32.27
CA ALA A 315 13.98 -15.73 -32.15
C ALA A 315 14.77 -16.20 -30.93
N ASN A 316 16.08 -16.40 -31.11
CA ASN A 316 17.01 -16.83 -30.06
C ASN A 316 16.54 -18.04 -29.23
N GLY A 317 15.86 -19.00 -29.86
CA GLY A 317 15.34 -20.21 -29.20
C GLY A 317 13.97 -20.06 -28.52
N PHE A 318 13.35 -18.88 -28.58
CA PHE A 318 12.01 -18.61 -28.05
C PHE A 318 10.97 -18.62 -29.16
N ALA A 319 9.86 -19.34 -28.94
CA ALA A 319 8.74 -19.53 -29.88
C ALA A 319 7.37 -19.22 -29.22
N ASP A 320 7.37 -18.51 -28.10
CA ASP A 320 6.20 -18.13 -27.27
C ASP A 320 5.64 -16.75 -27.66
N TRP A 321 5.87 -16.32 -28.91
CA TRP A 321 5.45 -15.03 -29.42
C TRP A 321 3.96 -15.00 -29.79
N PHE A 322 3.32 -13.85 -29.64
CA PHE A 322 1.90 -13.63 -29.90
C PHE A 322 1.63 -12.22 -30.43
N LEU A 323 0.42 -11.98 -30.93
CA LEU A 323 -0.05 -10.67 -31.34
C LEU A 323 -0.61 -9.93 -30.11
N PRO A 324 -0.04 -8.79 -29.70
CA PRO A 324 -0.42 -8.12 -28.45
C PRO A 324 -1.88 -7.67 -28.47
N SER A 325 -2.54 -7.64 -27.31
CA SER A 325 -3.83 -6.96 -27.16
C SER A 325 -3.67 -5.45 -27.34
N LYS A 326 -4.80 -4.73 -27.43
CA LYS A 326 -4.80 -3.27 -27.56
C LYS A 326 -4.01 -2.58 -26.45
N GLU A 327 -4.27 -2.92 -25.18
CA GLU A 327 -3.57 -2.31 -24.05
C GLU A 327 -2.08 -2.67 -24.00
N GLU A 328 -1.71 -3.91 -24.33
CA GLU A 328 -0.30 -4.32 -24.43
C GLU A 328 0.44 -3.52 -25.51
N ALA A 329 -0.16 -3.40 -26.70
CA ALA A 329 0.43 -2.67 -27.81
C ALA A 329 0.57 -1.17 -27.48
N ILE A 330 -0.43 -0.54 -26.86
CA ILE A 330 -0.35 0.85 -26.41
C ILE A 330 0.77 1.02 -25.37
N ALA A 331 0.85 0.14 -24.37
CA ALA A 331 1.87 0.23 -23.33
C ALA A 331 3.29 0.12 -23.91
N ILE A 332 3.51 -0.83 -24.83
CA ILE A 332 4.81 -1.04 -25.49
C ILE A 332 5.17 0.16 -26.36
N LEU A 333 4.32 0.55 -27.32
CA LEU A 333 4.69 1.56 -28.30
C LEU A 333 4.76 2.96 -27.67
N THR A 334 3.94 3.26 -26.65
CA THR A 334 4.06 4.50 -25.86
C THR A 334 5.39 4.55 -25.11
N SER A 335 5.78 3.44 -24.47
CA SER A 335 7.06 3.33 -23.79
C SER A 335 8.23 3.54 -24.75
N LEU A 336 8.22 2.90 -25.92
CA LEU A 336 9.27 3.09 -26.92
C LEU A 336 9.31 4.53 -27.46
N SER A 337 8.14 5.11 -27.78
CA SER A 337 8.02 6.48 -28.27
C SER A 337 8.60 7.50 -27.29
N ASN A 338 8.18 7.41 -26.02
CA ASN A 338 8.66 8.32 -24.97
C ASN A 338 10.15 8.13 -24.66
N GLY A 339 10.68 6.94 -24.91
CA GLY A 339 12.11 6.64 -24.82
C GLY A 339 12.92 7.05 -26.05
N GLY A 340 12.32 7.65 -27.08
CA GLY A 340 12.99 8.01 -28.33
C GLY A 340 13.47 6.80 -29.14
N MET A 341 12.81 5.65 -28.97
CA MET A 341 13.16 4.39 -29.64
C MET A 341 12.32 4.19 -30.90
N SER A 342 12.80 3.34 -31.81
CA SER A 342 12.10 2.99 -33.05
C SER A 342 12.22 1.49 -33.32
N LEU A 343 11.22 0.97 -34.04
CA LEU A 343 11.22 -0.39 -34.60
C LEU A 343 11.42 -0.30 -36.13
N ASN A 344 11.83 -1.40 -36.78
CA ASN A 344 12.27 -1.38 -38.18
C ASN A 344 11.25 -0.78 -39.16
N SER A 345 9.97 -1.11 -38.99
CA SER A 345 8.85 -0.62 -39.78
C SER A 345 8.05 0.49 -39.08
N GLY A 346 8.67 1.16 -38.11
CA GLY A 346 8.08 2.24 -37.29
C GLY A 346 7.25 1.74 -36.10
N LEU A 347 6.85 2.67 -35.23
CA LEU A 347 6.05 2.39 -34.03
C LEU A 347 4.57 2.23 -34.39
N LYS A 348 4.24 1.11 -35.01
CA LYS A 348 2.88 0.78 -35.39
C LYS A 348 2.68 -0.73 -35.48
N THR A 349 1.52 -1.23 -35.06
CA THR A 349 1.23 -2.67 -35.11
C THR A 349 -0.25 -2.96 -35.12
N TRP A 350 -0.64 -4.04 -35.81
CA TRP A 350 -1.88 -4.74 -35.49
C TRP A 350 -1.90 -5.18 -34.03
N THR A 351 -3.10 -5.23 -33.46
CA THR A 351 -3.37 -5.87 -32.16
C THR A 351 -4.25 -7.10 -32.37
N SER A 352 -4.34 -7.97 -31.38
CA SER A 352 -5.24 -9.12 -31.35
C SER A 352 -6.66 -8.76 -30.86
N SER A 353 -6.95 -7.47 -30.68
CA SER A 353 -8.24 -6.98 -30.22
C SER A 353 -9.11 -6.56 -31.41
N GLU A 354 -10.24 -7.22 -31.57
CA GLU A 354 -11.19 -6.94 -32.63
C GLU A 354 -12.15 -5.79 -32.23
N VAL A 355 -12.60 -4.99 -33.22
CA VAL A 355 -13.57 -3.91 -33.00
C VAL A 355 -14.98 -4.41 -33.31
N ASP A 356 -15.16 -4.95 -34.51
CA ASP A 356 -16.42 -5.47 -35.03
C ASP A 356 -16.15 -6.50 -36.13
N ALA A 357 -17.16 -6.91 -36.91
CA ALA A 357 -16.99 -7.90 -37.99
C ALA A 357 -16.00 -7.46 -39.09
N GLN A 358 -15.77 -6.17 -39.31
CA GLN A 358 -14.97 -5.62 -40.40
C GLN A 358 -13.62 -5.05 -39.94
N GLN A 359 -13.53 -4.59 -38.68
CA GLN A 359 -12.40 -3.84 -38.18
C GLN A 359 -11.71 -4.48 -36.98
N ALA A 360 -10.41 -4.24 -36.87
CA ALA A 360 -9.61 -4.55 -35.69
C ALA A 360 -8.78 -3.32 -35.28
N PHE A 361 -8.26 -3.33 -34.06
CA PHE A 361 -7.43 -2.23 -33.59
C PHE A 361 -6.03 -2.27 -34.21
N TYR A 362 -5.59 -1.11 -34.67
CA TYR A 362 -4.25 -0.84 -35.14
C TYR A 362 -3.67 0.30 -34.33
N ILE A 363 -2.46 0.14 -33.80
CA ILE A 363 -1.79 1.17 -33.01
C ILE A 363 -0.80 1.93 -33.88
N TYR A 364 -0.77 3.25 -33.75
CA TYR A 364 0.26 4.12 -34.30
C TYR A 364 0.79 5.05 -33.20
N SER A 365 2.09 4.95 -32.92
CA SER A 365 2.76 5.56 -31.76
C SER A 365 2.06 5.18 -30.45
N ALA A 366 1.13 5.98 -29.94
CA ALA A 366 0.35 5.67 -28.73
C ALA A 366 -1.16 5.61 -28.98
N GLY A 367 -1.62 5.96 -30.20
CA GLY A 367 -3.04 6.06 -30.53
C GLY A 367 -3.57 4.76 -31.14
N ALA A 368 -4.79 4.38 -30.75
CA ALA A 368 -5.52 3.29 -31.37
C ALA A 368 -6.48 3.81 -32.44
N SER A 369 -6.54 3.11 -33.57
CA SER A 369 -7.55 3.32 -34.61
C SER A 369 -8.19 2.00 -35.02
N ALA A 370 -9.45 2.06 -35.46
CA ALA A 370 -10.11 0.93 -36.10
C ALA A 370 -9.69 0.89 -37.57
N SER A 371 -9.15 -0.25 -38.01
CA SER A 371 -8.69 -0.46 -39.39
C SER A 371 -9.33 -1.72 -39.98
N GLN A 372 -9.58 -1.70 -41.29
CA GLN A 372 -10.16 -2.84 -42.00
C GLN A 372 -9.26 -4.07 -41.84
N LYS A 373 -9.85 -5.20 -41.42
CA LYS A 373 -9.10 -6.45 -41.16
C LYS A 373 -8.41 -7.00 -42.40
N ILE A 374 -9.00 -6.72 -43.56
CA ILE A 374 -8.56 -7.17 -44.88
C ILE A 374 -7.58 -6.12 -45.39
N GLY A 375 -6.29 -6.44 -45.32
CA GLY A 375 -5.23 -5.55 -45.77
C GLY A 375 -3.97 -5.69 -44.95
N ASP A 376 -2.84 -5.77 -45.65
CA ASP A 376 -1.57 -6.02 -45.01
C ASP A 376 -1.05 -4.76 -44.31
N ALA A 377 -0.81 -4.89 -43.01
CA ALA A 377 -0.19 -3.86 -42.19
C ALA A 377 0.96 -4.45 -41.34
N VAL A 378 1.69 -3.54 -40.70
CA VAL A 378 2.85 -3.89 -39.88
C VAL A 378 2.37 -4.67 -38.66
N THR A 379 3.09 -5.73 -38.34
CA THR A 379 2.75 -6.64 -37.25
C THR A 379 4.00 -7.00 -36.49
N TYR A 380 4.07 -6.65 -35.21
CA TYR A 380 5.18 -7.05 -34.36
C TYR A 380 4.76 -8.15 -33.39
N PRO A 381 5.49 -9.29 -33.37
CA PRO A 381 5.33 -10.28 -32.32
C PRO A 381 5.77 -9.71 -30.97
N VAL A 382 5.01 -10.05 -29.93
CA VAL A 382 5.30 -9.74 -28.52
C VAL A 382 5.38 -11.05 -27.74
N ARG A 383 6.25 -11.11 -26.74
CA ARG A 383 6.29 -12.20 -25.77
C ARG A 383 6.28 -11.64 -24.36
N ARG A 384 5.95 -12.50 -23.40
CA ARG A 384 5.91 -12.17 -21.97
C ARG A 384 6.65 -13.22 -21.16
N TYR A 385 7.31 -12.80 -20.08
CA TYR A 385 8.03 -13.68 -19.16
C TYR A 385 8.17 -13.06 -17.77
#